data_AF-A0A956K8E3-F1
#
_entry.id   AF-A0A956K8E3-F1
#
_cell.length_a   1.000
_cell.length_b   1.000
_cell.length_c   1.000
_cell.angle_alpha   90.00
_cell.angle_beta   90.00
_cell.angle_gamma   90.00
#
_symmetry.space_group_name_H-M   'P 1'
#
loop_
_entity.id
_entity.type
_entity.pdbx_description
1 polymer ?
#
loop_
_entity_poly.entity_id
_entity_poly.type
_entity_poly.pdbx_seq_one_letter_code
_entity_poly.pdbx_strand_id
1 'polypeptide(L)'
;MRPELSIADVREALADAGLEEPLRVDGRTGLPAVLGGFVRLDGRRLELRIELGVDFPLSLPIVRVLDHEVLGFVPHLTQSGVICYHEGEGTVQSLWHPEQTAAAALRLACKTLRESLAGLRDADFVEEMEWWWSRQRGCWRAWSSRFDPGEQVKTVQFIATFFGLGVLVDKASWTGPTPWETLVAAGRAGLYVPLERSLLDETLDPRALLSVGGLRKVLLGASPALSEDNGRLLRARLRKGEAPRFLVLGVPRASGDRALIAVDFGASSEAHPLRESAMTEDSQVIVPVLIDRL
;
A
#
# COMPACT_ATOMS: atom_id res chain seq x y z
N MET A 1 -12.19 37.78 18.89
CA MET A 1 -11.21 38.24 17.89
C MET A 1 -10.15 37.17 17.79
N ARG A 2 -9.92 36.58 16.61
CA ARG A 2 -8.87 35.57 16.45
C ARG A 2 -7.51 36.28 16.46
N PRO A 3 -6.51 35.81 17.21
CA PRO A 3 -5.16 36.35 17.09
C PRO A 3 -4.68 36.16 15.64
N GLU A 4 -4.02 37.17 15.09
CA GLU A 4 -3.35 37.03 13.79
C GLU A 4 -2.19 36.03 13.94
N LEU A 5 -2.07 35.11 12.98
CA LEU A 5 -1.00 34.13 12.98
C LEU A 5 0.35 34.80 12.66
N SER A 6 1.22 34.90 13.65
CA SER A 6 2.61 35.33 13.45
C SER A 6 3.43 34.20 12.81
N ILE A 7 3.86 34.39 11.57
CA ILE A 7 4.74 33.43 10.88
C ILE A 7 6.10 33.31 11.57
N ALA A 8 6.56 34.37 12.25
CA ALA A 8 7.79 34.33 13.02
C ALA A 8 7.66 33.35 14.20
N ASP A 9 6.54 33.40 14.92
CA ASP A 9 6.28 32.56 16.09
C ASP A 9 6.12 31.09 15.67
N VAL A 10 5.42 30.83 14.56
CA VAL A 10 5.33 29.47 13.98
C VAL A 10 6.71 28.94 13.61
N ARG A 11 7.55 29.77 12.97
CA ARG A 11 8.90 29.38 12.56
C ARG A 11 9.77 29.03 13.77
N GLU A 12 9.72 29.83 14.83
CA GLU A 12 10.41 29.57 16.09
C GLU A 12 9.92 28.26 16.73
N ALA A 13 8.60 28.07 16.85
CA ALA A 13 8.02 26.86 17.41
C ALA A 13 8.39 25.59 16.62
N LEU A 14 8.49 25.68 15.29
CA LEU A 14 8.96 24.55 14.46
C LEU A 14 10.45 24.26 14.66
N ALA A 15 11.29 25.29 14.81
CA ALA A 15 12.70 25.11 15.15
C ALA A 15 12.87 24.36 16.48
N ASP A 16 12.13 24.78 17.51
CA ASP A 16 12.09 24.14 18.82
C ASP A 16 11.55 22.69 18.77
N ALA A 17 10.72 22.39 17.77
CA ALA A 17 10.23 21.04 17.49
C ALA A 17 11.21 20.18 16.66
N GLY A 18 12.37 20.74 16.27
CA GLY A 18 13.44 20.02 15.60
C GLY A 18 13.53 20.24 14.08
N LEU A 19 12.82 21.24 13.54
CA LEU A 19 13.00 21.65 12.13
C LEU A 19 14.25 22.53 12.00
N GLU A 20 15.30 21.99 11.40
CA GLU A 20 16.52 22.72 11.06
C GLU A 20 16.24 23.68 9.89
N GLU A 21 16.81 24.89 9.98
CA GLU A 21 16.76 25.90 8.91
C GLU A 21 15.33 26.20 8.41
N PRO A 22 14.38 26.57 9.30
CA PRO A 22 13.00 26.77 8.88
C PRO A 22 12.88 28.03 8.03
N LEU A 23 12.61 27.85 6.74
CA LEU A 23 12.51 28.90 5.75
C LEU A 23 11.06 29.02 5.27
N ARG A 24 10.58 30.25 5.13
CA ARG A 24 9.33 30.50 4.42
C ARG A 24 9.56 30.15 2.95
N VAL A 25 8.73 29.27 2.42
CA VAL A 25 8.72 28.90 1.01
C VAL A 25 7.55 29.61 0.36
N ASP A 26 7.74 30.17 -0.82
CA ASP A 26 6.63 30.74 -1.58
C ASP A 26 5.59 29.65 -1.85
N GLY A 27 4.42 29.82 -1.24
CA GLY A 27 3.31 28.89 -1.39
C GLY A 27 2.66 29.01 -2.76
N ARG A 28 1.90 27.99 -3.16
CA ARG A 28 0.88 28.17 -4.20
C ARG A 28 -0.10 29.25 -3.75
N THR A 29 -0.60 30.05 -4.70
CA THR A 29 -1.62 31.08 -4.46
C THR A 29 -2.76 30.51 -3.62
N GLY A 30 -3.00 31.08 -2.43
CA GLY A 30 -4.10 30.68 -1.54
C GLY A 30 -3.69 29.90 -0.29
N LEU A 31 -2.41 29.61 -0.03
CA LEU A 31 -1.97 29.09 1.28
C LEU A 31 -1.48 30.25 2.17
N PRO A 32 -1.97 30.39 3.42
CA PRO A 32 -1.54 31.46 4.32
C PRO A 32 -0.05 31.38 4.67
N ALA A 33 0.52 30.17 4.78
CA ALA A 33 1.97 29.98 4.90
C ALA A 33 2.43 28.57 4.55
N VAL A 34 3.63 28.49 3.97
CA VAL A 34 4.38 27.25 3.78
C VAL A 34 5.77 27.45 4.37
N LEU A 35 6.19 26.52 5.23
CA LEU A 35 7.49 26.52 5.88
C LEU A 35 8.22 25.23 5.47
N GLY A 36 9.45 25.35 5.01
CA GLY A 36 10.33 24.24 4.66
C GLY A 36 11.52 24.18 5.61
N GLY A 37 12.12 23.01 5.76
CA GLY A 37 13.33 22.82 6.55
C GLY A 37 13.76 21.37 6.56
N PHE A 38 14.76 21.03 7.37
CA PHE A 38 15.29 19.68 7.46
C PHE A 38 15.03 19.06 8.82
N VAL A 39 14.84 17.75 8.86
CA VAL A 39 14.86 16.98 10.11
C VAL A 39 15.88 15.86 10.02
N ARG A 40 16.44 15.47 11.17
CA ARG A 40 17.32 14.31 11.29
C ARG A 40 16.57 13.16 11.93
N LEU A 41 16.33 12.10 11.14
CA LEU A 41 15.73 10.85 11.61
C LEU A 41 16.72 9.72 11.34
N ASP A 42 17.18 9.05 12.41
CA ASP A 42 18.05 7.87 12.36
C ASP A 42 19.27 8.04 11.43
N GLY A 43 19.95 9.18 11.57
CA GLY A 43 21.14 9.52 10.77
C GLY A 43 20.85 10.01 9.35
N ARG A 44 19.59 10.02 8.91
CA ARG A 44 19.15 10.57 7.62
C ARG A 44 18.69 12.00 7.79
N ARG A 45 19.09 12.87 6.87
CA ARG A 45 18.58 14.24 6.77
C ARG A 45 17.45 14.25 5.73
N LEU A 46 16.24 14.59 6.16
CA LEU A 46 15.05 14.63 5.31
C LEU A 46 14.55 16.06 5.18
N GLU A 47 14.22 16.49 3.97
CA GLU A 47 13.57 17.77 3.74
C GLU A 47 12.06 17.65 3.96
N LEU A 48 11.53 18.46 4.87
CA LEU A 48 10.11 18.53 5.17
C LEU A 48 9.52 19.88 4.75
N ARG A 49 8.24 19.83 4.38
CA ARG A 49 7.38 20.99 4.15
C ARG A 49 6.17 20.91 5.06
N ILE A 50 5.89 22.01 5.75
CA ILE A 50 4.72 22.21 6.60
C ILE A 50 3.83 23.24 5.92
N GLU A 51 2.64 22.81 5.50
CA GLU A 51 1.65 23.64 4.83
C GLU A 51 0.53 23.99 5.82
N LEU A 52 0.36 25.27 6.12
CA LEU A 52 -0.75 25.77 6.93
C LEU A 52 -1.88 26.15 5.98
N GLY A 53 -3.01 25.44 6.05
CA GLY A 53 -4.16 25.69 5.20
C GLY A 53 -4.89 27.00 5.56
N VAL A 54 -5.77 27.48 4.68
CA VAL A 54 -6.56 28.71 4.90
C VAL A 54 -7.38 28.69 6.18
N ASP A 55 -7.83 27.50 6.60
CA ASP A 55 -8.65 27.31 7.79
C ASP A 55 -7.82 27.17 9.07
N PHE A 56 -6.49 27.10 8.98
CA PHE A 56 -5.63 26.94 10.15
C PHE A 56 -5.84 28.10 11.16
N PRO A 57 -5.98 27.83 12.47
CA PRO A 57 -5.78 26.54 13.17
C PRO A 57 -7.03 25.65 13.36
N LEU A 58 -8.12 25.87 12.61
CA LEU A 58 -9.28 24.96 12.60
C LEU A 58 -9.02 23.66 11.84
N SER A 59 -7.96 23.63 11.04
CA SER A 59 -7.47 22.43 10.37
C SER A 59 -6.05 22.10 10.86
N LEU A 60 -5.66 20.83 10.74
CA LEU A 60 -4.30 20.41 11.06
C LEU A 60 -3.34 20.83 9.92
N PRO A 61 -2.07 21.15 10.24
CA PRO A 61 -1.03 21.34 9.22
C PRO A 61 -0.86 20.11 8.33
N ILE A 62 -0.52 20.28 7.06
CA ILE A 62 -0.07 19.17 6.22
C ILE A 62 1.45 19.10 6.33
N VAL A 63 1.99 17.96 6.77
CA VAL A 63 3.45 17.73 6.81
C VAL A 63 3.82 16.79 5.67
N ARG A 64 4.81 17.18 4.87
CA ARG A 64 5.22 16.48 3.64
C ARG A 64 6.73 16.26 3.61
N VAL A 65 7.17 15.05 3.26
CA VAL A 65 8.56 14.74 2.88
C VAL A 65 8.74 15.02 1.40
N LEU A 66 9.70 15.86 1.00
CA LEU A 66 9.90 16.17 -0.42
C LEU A 66 10.52 15.00 -1.19
N ASP A 67 11.59 14.42 -0.67
CA ASP A 67 12.30 13.29 -1.29
C ASP A 67 11.76 11.93 -0.85
N HIS A 68 10.45 11.80 -0.65
CA HIS A 68 9.84 10.61 -0.07
C HIS A 68 10.12 9.31 -0.83
N GLU A 69 10.37 9.36 -2.15
CA GLU A 69 10.68 8.19 -2.98
C GLU A 69 11.94 7.44 -2.50
N VAL A 70 12.92 8.15 -1.92
CA VAL A 70 14.16 7.55 -1.41
C VAL A 70 13.92 6.70 -0.15
N LEU A 71 12.78 6.90 0.51
CA LEU A 71 12.39 6.14 1.69
C LEU A 71 11.78 4.78 1.32
N GLY A 72 11.41 4.57 0.05
CA GLY A 72 10.65 3.40 -0.36
C GLY A 72 9.22 3.46 0.16
N PHE A 73 8.65 2.30 0.51
CA PHE A 73 7.35 2.29 1.15
C PHE A 73 7.49 2.56 2.66
N VAL A 74 6.70 3.50 3.14
CA VAL A 74 6.62 3.86 4.56
C VAL A 74 5.12 3.94 4.90
N PRO A 75 4.61 3.12 5.84
CA PRO A 75 3.24 3.25 6.32
C PRO A 75 2.94 4.68 6.75
N HIS A 76 1.71 5.12 6.51
CA HIS A 76 1.24 6.50 6.73
C HIS A 76 1.92 7.56 5.86
N LEU A 77 2.66 7.18 4.80
CA LEU A 77 3.27 8.12 3.85
C LEU A 77 2.62 8.02 2.47
N THR A 78 2.06 9.12 2.00
CA THR A 78 1.48 9.19 0.64
C THR A 78 2.53 9.27 -0.46
N GLN A 79 2.12 8.94 -1.70
CA GLN A 79 2.86 9.15 -2.95
C GLN A 79 3.20 10.60 -3.26
N SER A 80 2.60 11.54 -2.53
CA SER A 80 2.95 12.94 -2.65
C SER A 80 3.88 13.37 -1.51
N GLY A 81 4.28 12.42 -0.65
CA GLY A 81 5.08 12.65 0.54
C GLY A 81 4.31 13.14 1.76
N VAL A 82 2.98 13.32 1.70
CA VAL A 82 2.19 13.70 2.89
C VAL A 82 2.24 12.61 3.94
N ILE A 83 2.50 12.98 5.19
CA ILE A 83 2.54 12.09 6.34
C ILE A 83 1.19 12.13 7.04
N CYS A 84 0.56 10.96 7.23
CA CYS A 84 -0.62 10.77 8.06
C CYS A 84 -0.18 10.56 9.51
N TYR A 85 0.01 11.65 10.25
CA TYR A 85 0.52 11.58 11.62
C TYR A 85 -0.57 11.55 12.70
N HIS A 86 -1.82 11.36 12.28
CA HIS A 86 -3.00 11.42 13.13
C HIS A 86 -3.70 10.07 13.16
N GLU A 87 -3.60 9.38 14.30
CA GLU A 87 -4.28 8.11 14.54
C GLU A 87 -5.42 8.32 15.54
N GLY A 88 -6.62 8.60 15.04
CA GLY A 88 -7.85 8.64 15.83
C GLY A 88 -8.20 9.98 16.49
N GLU A 89 -9.35 10.03 17.14
CA GLU A 89 -9.87 11.21 17.84
C GLU A 89 -8.96 11.59 19.02
N GLY A 90 -8.38 12.80 19.03
CA GLY A 90 -7.62 13.26 20.20
C GLY A 90 -6.51 14.29 20.00
N THR A 91 -6.21 14.72 18.77
CA THR A 91 -5.30 15.87 18.59
C THR A 91 -6.05 17.15 18.96
N VAL A 92 -5.80 17.65 20.16
CA VAL A 92 -6.36 18.91 20.63
C VAL A 92 -5.75 20.05 19.82
N GLN A 93 -6.55 20.62 18.92
CA GLN A 93 -6.19 21.85 18.21
C GLN A 93 -6.36 23.03 19.16
N SER A 94 -5.29 23.81 19.35
CA SER A 94 -5.38 25.04 20.15
C SER A 94 -5.60 26.23 19.23
N LEU A 95 -6.80 26.81 19.29
CA LEU A 95 -7.14 28.06 18.59
C LEU A 95 -6.34 29.27 19.10
N TRP A 96 -5.86 29.19 20.35
CA TRP A 96 -5.14 30.28 21.02
C TRP A 96 -3.63 30.18 20.88
N HIS A 97 -3.13 28.98 20.55
CA HIS A 97 -1.70 28.68 20.36
C HIS A 97 -1.48 27.91 19.04
N PRO A 98 -1.77 28.53 17.89
CA PRO A 98 -1.61 27.90 16.59
C PRO A 98 -0.17 27.42 16.33
N GLU A 99 0.84 28.18 16.74
CA GLU A 99 2.26 27.82 16.65
C GLU A 99 2.58 26.50 17.37
N GLN A 100 1.96 26.27 18.54
CA GLN A 100 2.11 25.01 19.26
C GLN A 100 1.42 23.85 18.54
N THR A 101 0.31 24.11 17.84
CA THR A 101 -0.36 23.11 17.00
C THR A 101 0.54 22.70 15.82
N ALA A 102 1.22 23.67 15.19
CA ALA A 102 2.20 23.39 14.13
C ALA A 102 3.40 22.57 14.63
N ALA A 103 3.96 22.95 15.78
CA ALA A 103 5.05 22.22 16.43
C ALA A 103 4.65 20.79 16.82
N ALA A 104 3.44 20.59 17.37
CA ALA A 104 2.91 19.28 17.73
C ALA A 104 2.72 18.39 16.49
N ALA A 105 2.15 18.93 15.41
CA ALA A 105 2.00 18.23 14.14
C ALA A 105 3.35 17.75 13.60
N LEU A 106 4.39 18.60 13.61
CA LEU A 106 5.73 18.21 13.20
C LEU A 106 6.29 17.08 14.07
N ARG A 107 6.17 17.17 15.40
CA ARG A 107 6.66 16.12 16.32
C ARG A 107 5.97 14.78 16.06
N LEU A 108 4.66 14.79 15.86
CA LEU A 108 3.88 13.59 15.52
C LEU A 108 4.33 13.03 14.18
N ALA A 109 4.48 13.87 13.15
CA ALA A 109 4.96 13.43 11.84
C ALA A 109 6.36 12.80 11.90
N CYS A 110 7.29 13.41 12.62
CA CYS A 110 8.62 12.85 12.86
C CYS A 110 8.57 11.54 13.65
N LYS A 111 7.66 11.42 14.62
CA LYS A 111 7.43 10.17 15.36
C LYS A 111 6.91 9.07 14.44
N THR A 112 5.87 9.34 13.65
CA THR A 112 5.29 8.40 12.68
C THR A 112 6.35 7.91 11.71
N LEU A 113 7.13 8.82 11.10
CA LEU A 113 8.21 8.44 10.19
C LEU A 113 9.27 7.56 10.88
N ARG A 114 9.69 7.90 12.10
CA ARG A 114 10.68 7.12 12.83
C ARG A 114 10.18 5.71 13.15
N GLU A 115 8.94 5.59 13.62
CA GLU A 115 8.31 4.30 13.92
C GLU A 115 8.15 3.45 12.66
N SER A 116 7.68 4.04 11.56
CA SER A 116 7.54 3.36 10.27
C SER A 116 8.90 2.92 9.69
N LEU A 117 9.94 3.76 9.76
CA LEU A 117 11.28 3.42 9.29
C LEU A 117 11.97 2.34 10.15
N ALA A 118 11.58 2.24 11.42
CA ALA A 118 12.07 1.22 12.34
C ALA A 118 11.28 -0.11 12.27
N GLY A 119 10.27 -0.21 11.40
CA GLY A 119 9.38 -1.39 11.31
C GLY A 119 8.43 -1.56 12.49
N LEU A 120 8.30 -0.55 13.35
CA LEU A 120 7.39 -0.62 14.52
C LEU A 120 5.91 -0.50 14.11
N ARG A 121 5.64 -0.31 12.81
CA ARG A 121 4.31 -0.12 12.21
C ARG A 121 4.06 -1.12 11.06
N ASP A 122 4.68 -2.30 11.12
CA ASP A 122 4.49 -3.35 10.12
C ASP A 122 3.06 -3.94 10.12
N ALA A 123 2.28 -3.74 11.19
CA ALA A 123 0.86 -4.07 11.17
C ALA A 123 0.08 -3.08 10.27
N ASP A 124 0.35 -1.78 10.40
CA ASP A 124 -0.27 -0.71 9.59
C ASP A 124 0.05 -0.89 8.10
N PHE A 125 1.25 -1.37 7.83
CA PHE A 125 1.69 -1.72 6.49
C PHE A 125 0.70 -2.65 5.77
N VAL A 126 0.20 -3.68 6.46
CA VAL A 126 -0.73 -4.66 5.86
C VAL A 126 -2.11 -4.06 5.65
N GLU A 127 -2.55 -3.19 6.56
CA GLU A 127 -3.80 -2.45 6.41
C GLU A 127 -3.75 -1.52 5.18
N GLU A 128 -2.61 -0.86 4.96
CA GLU A 128 -2.36 0.05 3.84
C GLU A 128 -1.92 -0.63 2.53
N MET A 129 -1.75 -1.96 2.52
CA MET A 129 -1.20 -2.71 1.38
C MET A 129 -1.96 -2.43 0.08
N GLU A 130 -3.28 -2.49 0.09
CA GLU A 130 -4.10 -2.27 -1.12
C GLU A 130 -3.87 -0.87 -1.70
N TRP A 131 -3.78 0.12 -0.82
CA TRP A 131 -3.53 1.50 -1.22
C TRP A 131 -2.14 1.65 -1.82
N TRP A 132 -1.11 1.06 -1.20
CA TRP A 132 0.22 1.02 -1.80
C TRP A 132 0.24 0.27 -3.14
N TRP A 133 -0.50 -0.83 -3.23
CA TRP A 133 -0.56 -1.66 -4.43
C TRP A 133 -1.19 -0.91 -5.61
N SER A 134 -2.28 -0.17 -5.35
CA SER A 134 -2.98 0.67 -6.35
C SER A 134 -2.09 1.73 -7.02
N ARG A 135 -0.95 2.00 -6.40
CA ARG A 135 -0.05 3.11 -6.68
C ARG A 135 1.21 2.71 -7.45
N GLN A 136 1.35 1.41 -7.69
CA GLN A 136 2.46 0.89 -8.47
C GLN A 136 2.32 1.27 -9.95
N ARG A 137 3.45 1.45 -10.63
CA ARG A 137 3.46 1.85 -12.04
C ARG A 137 2.73 0.82 -12.89
N GLY A 138 1.79 1.28 -13.71
CA GLY A 138 1.00 0.42 -14.59
C GLY A 138 -0.07 -0.40 -13.86
N CYS A 139 -0.31 -0.14 -12.57
CA CYS A 139 -1.40 -0.79 -11.84
C CYS A 139 -2.74 -0.50 -12.50
N TRP A 140 -3.53 -1.55 -12.72
CA TRP A 140 -4.90 -1.42 -13.20
C TRP A 140 -5.89 -2.05 -12.20
N ARG A 141 -7.16 -1.67 -12.31
CA ARG A 141 -8.19 -2.05 -11.33
C ARG A 141 -9.06 -3.17 -11.86
N ALA A 142 -9.29 -4.15 -11.00
CA ALA A 142 -10.29 -5.19 -11.15
C ALA A 142 -11.32 -5.04 -10.02
N TRP A 143 -12.53 -5.53 -10.25
CA TRP A 143 -13.59 -5.58 -9.26
C TRP A 143 -13.85 -7.03 -8.88
N SER A 144 -13.86 -7.35 -7.60
CA SER A 144 -14.36 -8.64 -7.15
C SER A 144 -15.86 -8.55 -6.98
N SER A 145 -16.59 -9.29 -7.83
CA SER A 145 -18.01 -9.52 -7.63
C SER A 145 -18.17 -10.97 -7.20
N ARG A 146 -18.68 -11.20 -5.98
CA ARG A 146 -18.96 -12.55 -5.44
C ARG A 146 -17.73 -13.45 -5.30
N PHE A 147 -16.59 -12.87 -4.93
CA PHE A 147 -15.42 -13.63 -4.52
C PHE A 147 -15.32 -13.61 -3.00
N ASP A 148 -15.53 -14.76 -2.36
CA ASP A 148 -15.16 -14.95 -0.97
C ASP A 148 -13.69 -15.37 -0.95
N PRO A 149 -12.75 -14.62 -0.36
CA PRO A 149 -11.35 -15.04 -0.30
C PRO A 149 -11.18 -16.41 0.36
N GLY A 150 -11.85 -16.70 1.46
CA GLY A 150 -11.65 -17.95 2.23
C GLY A 150 -10.17 -18.26 2.55
N GLU A 151 -9.95 -19.49 3.01
CA GLU A 151 -8.67 -19.94 3.58
C GLU A 151 -7.92 -20.99 2.72
N GLN A 152 -8.43 -21.27 1.52
CA GLN A 152 -7.83 -22.27 0.63
C GLN A 152 -7.39 -21.70 -0.71
N VAL A 153 -6.29 -22.24 -1.25
CA VAL A 153 -5.86 -22.00 -2.63
C VAL A 153 -6.96 -22.43 -3.60
N LYS A 154 -7.37 -21.54 -4.51
CA LYS A 154 -8.44 -21.82 -5.49
C LYS A 154 -8.20 -21.19 -6.84
N THR A 155 -8.86 -21.74 -7.85
CA THR A 155 -8.87 -21.16 -9.20
C THR A 155 -9.89 -20.04 -9.26
N VAL A 156 -9.48 -18.91 -9.80
CA VAL A 156 -10.33 -17.75 -10.06
C VAL A 156 -10.36 -17.44 -11.54
N GLN A 157 -11.35 -16.65 -11.97
CA GLN A 157 -11.45 -16.18 -13.36
C GLN A 157 -11.45 -14.65 -13.38
N PHE A 158 -10.64 -14.09 -14.29
CA PHE A 158 -10.66 -12.67 -14.63
C PHE A 158 -11.42 -12.48 -15.93
N ILE A 159 -12.58 -11.82 -15.85
CA ILE A 159 -13.43 -11.55 -17.00
C ILE A 159 -13.21 -10.10 -17.42
N ALA A 160 -12.69 -9.90 -18.64
CA ALA A 160 -12.60 -8.56 -19.19
C ALA A 160 -13.99 -8.04 -19.51
N THR A 161 -14.30 -6.83 -19.04
CA THR A 161 -15.54 -6.12 -19.37
C THR A 161 -15.28 -5.11 -20.48
N PHE A 162 -16.36 -4.60 -21.08
CA PHE A 162 -16.28 -3.62 -22.17
C PHE A 162 -15.65 -2.27 -21.76
N PHE A 163 -15.53 -1.99 -20.46
CA PHE A 163 -14.81 -0.82 -19.94
C PHE A 163 -13.33 -1.08 -19.64
N GLY A 164 -12.80 -2.26 -20.02
CA GLY A 164 -11.42 -2.64 -19.70
C GLY A 164 -11.21 -3.06 -18.24
N LEU A 165 -12.28 -3.17 -17.45
CA LEU A 165 -12.24 -3.61 -16.06
C LEU A 165 -12.30 -5.14 -16.00
N GLY A 166 -11.48 -5.75 -15.14
CA GLY A 166 -11.55 -7.19 -14.86
C GLY A 166 -12.56 -7.49 -13.76
N VAL A 167 -13.43 -8.50 -13.91
CA VAL A 167 -14.22 -9.04 -12.80
C VAL A 167 -13.56 -10.31 -12.29
N LEU A 168 -13.26 -10.37 -10.99
CA LEU A 168 -12.77 -11.56 -10.31
C LEU A 168 -13.95 -12.40 -9.82
N VAL A 169 -13.99 -13.66 -10.25
CA VAL A 169 -15.05 -14.62 -9.87
C VAL A 169 -14.42 -15.92 -9.37
N ASP A 170 -14.97 -16.48 -8.28
CA ASP A 170 -14.70 -17.86 -7.89
C ASP A 170 -15.50 -18.81 -8.79
N LYS A 171 -14.80 -19.62 -9.59
CA LYS A 171 -15.43 -20.50 -10.58
C LYS A 171 -16.38 -21.51 -9.94
N ALA A 172 -16.10 -21.94 -8.70
CA ALA A 172 -16.87 -22.97 -8.03
C ALA A 172 -18.17 -22.43 -7.41
N SER A 173 -18.22 -21.14 -7.06
CA SER A 173 -19.39 -20.51 -6.43
C SER A 173 -20.33 -19.82 -7.42
N TRP A 174 -19.98 -19.78 -8.71
CA TRP A 174 -20.77 -19.08 -9.71
C TRP A 174 -22.11 -19.78 -9.99
N THR A 175 -23.21 -19.11 -9.67
CA THR A 175 -24.60 -19.54 -9.94
C THR A 175 -25.37 -18.53 -10.80
N GLY A 176 -24.66 -17.65 -11.52
CA GLY A 176 -25.28 -16.59 -12.30
C GLY A 176 -25.93 -17.08 -13.61
N PRO A 177 -26.70 -16.20 -14.28
CA PRO A 177 -27.45 -16.57 -15.48
C PRO A 177 -26.53 -17.00 -16.63
N THR A 178 -27.06 -17.87 -17.49
CA THR A 178 -26.36 -18.52 -18.63
C THR A 178 -25.54 -17.58 -19.53
N PRO A 179 -25.95 -16.32 -19.83
CA PRO A 179 -25.12 -15.44 -20.67
C PRO A 179 -23.77 -15.09 -20.03
N TRP A 180 -23.66 -15.13 -18.70
CA TRP A 180 -22.41 -14.90 -17.99
C TRP A 180 -21.57 -16.17 -17.86
N GLU A 181 -22.16 -17.37 -17.90
CA GLU A 181 -21.38 -18.62 -17.88
C GLU A 181 -20.40 -18.69 -19.06
N THR A 182 -20.83 -18.22 -20.24
CA THR A 182 -19.96 -18.13 -21.41
C THR A 182 -18.81 -17.14 -21.18
N LEU A 183 -19.08 -16.00 -20.54
CA LEU A 183 -18.05 -15.02 -20.20
C LEU A 183 -17.08 -15.52 -19.13
N VAL A 184 -17.58 -16.21 -18.10
CA VAL A 184 -16.75 -16.86 -17.07
C VAL A 184 -15.88 -17.95 -17.68
N ALA A 185 -16.43 -18.76 -18.60
CA ALA A 185 -15.71 -19.81 -19.31
C ALA A 185 -14.65 -19.24 -20.26
N ALA A 186 -14.91 -18.10 -20.89
CA ALA A 186 -13.96 -17.34 -21.70
C ALA A 186 -12.99 -16.48 -20.86
N GLY A 187 -13.18 -16.43 -19.54
CA GLY A 187 -12.35 -15.71 -18.60
C GLY A 187 -10.90 -16.19 -18.63
N ARG A 188 -10.01 -15.32 -18.18
CA ARG A 188 -8.59 -15.65 -18.03
C ARG A 188 -8.40 -16.28 -16.66
N ALA A 189 -7.83 -17.49 -16.65
CA ALA A 189 -7.57 -18.22 -15.42
C ALA A 189 -6.57 -17.49 -14.51
N GLY A 190 -6.90 -17.46 -13.22
CA GLY A 190 -6.04 -17.00 -12.15
C GLY A 190 -5.97 -18.02 -11.02
N LEU A 191 -5.04 -17.79 -10.09
CA LEU A 191 -4.93 -18.54 -8.85
C LEU A 191 -5.04 -17.60 -7.67
N TYR A 192 -5.96 -17.86 -6.76
CA TYR A 192 -5.99 -17.23 -5.45
C TYR A 192 -5.14 -18.03 -4.46
N VAL A 193 -4.34 -17.31 -3.68
CA VAL A 193 -3.49 -17.86 -2.64
C VAL A 193 -3.71 -17.06 -1.35
N PRO A 194 -4.31 -17.66 -0.32
CA PRO A 194 -4.46 -17.04 1.00
C PRO A 194 -3.13 -17.10 1.74
N LEU A 195 -2.62 -15.94 2.13
CA LEU A 195 -1.41 -15.83 2.93
C LEU A 195 -1.74 -16.06 4.42
N GLU A 196 -0.87 -16.75 5.15
CA GLU A 196 -1.07 -17.03 6.58
C GLU A 196 -0.88 -15.78 7.44
N ARG A 197 -1.58 -15.74 8.57
CA ARG A 197 -1.46 -14.64 9.55
C ARG A 197 -0.07 -14.52 10.16
N SER A 198 0.72 -15.58 10.17
CA SER A 198 2.12 -15.53 10.60
C SER A 198 2.96 -14.55 9.78
N LEU A 199 2.53 -14.19 8.56
CA LEU A 199 3.18 -13.12 7.78
C LEU A 199 2.96 -11.72 8.37
N LEU A 200 2.01 -11.55 9.30
CA LEU A 200 1.89 -10.29 10.06
C LEU A 200 3.01 -10.13 11.08
N ASP A 201 3.59 -11.24 11.53
CA ASP A 201 4.69 -11.25 12.51
C ASP A 201 6.07 -11.17 11.81
N GLU A 202 6.12 -11.38 10.50
CA GLU A 202 7.32 -11.23 9.66
C GLU A 202 7.27 -9.92 8.87
N THR A 203 8.43 -9.29 8.65
CA THR A 203 8.56 -8.11 7.80
C THR A 203 8.33 -8.49 6.33
N LEU A 204 7.08 -8.38 5.85
CA LEU A 204 6.75 -8.56 4.44
C LEU A 204 7.14 -7.30 3.64
N ASP A 205 8.24 -7.35 2.88
CA ASP A 205 8.55 -6.30 1.90
C ASP A 205 7.65 -6.47 0.66
N PRO A 206 6.71 -5.55 0.37
CA PRO A 206 5.80 -5.71 -0.76
C PRO A 206 6.49 -5.53 -2.10
N ARG A 207 7.67 -4.90 -2.14
CA ARG A 207 8.45 -4.79 -3.37
C ARG A 207 8.91 -6.15 -3.82
N ALA A 208 9.09 -7.10 -2.90
CA ALA A 208 9.35 -8.49 -3.26
C ALA A 208 8.18 -9.08 -4.09
N LEU A 209 6.94 -8.69 -3.79
CA LEU A 209 5.76 -9.16 -4.52
C LEU A 209 5.64 -8.60 -5.94
N LEU A 210 6.43 -7.56 -6.28
CA LEU A 210 6.51 -7.00 -7.65
C LEU A 210 7.53 -7.72 -8.53
N SER A 211 8.16 -8.79 -8.03
CA SER A 211 9.12 -9.61 -8.78
C SER A 211 8.74 -11.09 -8.71
N VAL A 212 9.04 -11.85 -9.77
CA VAL A 212 8.80 -13.29 -9.78
C VAL A 212 9.65 -13.98 -8.71
N GLY A 213 10.93 -13.58 -8.57
CA GLY A 213 11.83 -14.10 -7.55
C GLY A 213 11.32 -13.84 -6.13
N GLY A 214 10.86 -12.63 -5.84
CA GLY A 214 10.30 -12.29 -4.54
C GLY A 214 8.97 -12.98 -4.25
N LEU A 215 8.06 -13.08 -5.23
CA LEU A 215 6.83 -13.88 -5.09
C LEU A 215 7.14 -15.35 -4.80
N ARG A 216 8.11 -15.95 -5.49
CA ARG A 216 8.57 -17.32 -5.19
C ARG A 216 9.13 -17.42 -3.79
N LYS A 217 9.98 -16.49 -3.37
CA LYS A 217 10.56 -16.48 -2.02
C LYS A 217 9.46 -16.43 -0.95
N VAL A 218 8.45 -15.58 -1.16
CA VAL A 218 7.30 -15.47 -0.24
C VAL A 218 6.46 -16.74 -0.26
N LEU A 219 6.07 -17.25 -1.43
CA LEU A 219 5.09 -18.34 -1.53
C LEU A 219 5.67 -19.75 -1.42
N LEU A 220 6.93 -19.93 -1.80
CA LEU A 220 7.60 -21.23 -1.92
C LEU A 220 8.87 -21.31 -1.07
N GLY A 221 9.26 -20.23 -0.39
CA GLY A 221 10.41 -20.23 0.50
C GLY A 221 10.17 -21.07 1.77
N ALA A 222 11.17 -21.04 2.65
CA ALA A 222 11.11 -21.77 3.92
C ALA A 222 10.17 -21.13 4.97
N SER A 223 9.63 -19.94 4.69
CA SER A 223 8.73 -19.21 5.60
C SER A 223 7.29 -19.77 5.52
N PRO A 224 6.53 -19.78 6.64
CA PRO A 224 5.17 -20.31 6.72
C PRO A 224 4.13 -19.36 6.10
N ALA A 225 4.45 -18.70 4.99
CA ALA A 225 3.52 -17.84 4.26
C ALA A 225 2.21 -18.55 3.86
N LEU A 226 2.25 -19.88 3.81
CA LEU A 226 1.13 -20.77 3.48
C LEU A 226 1.08 -21.90 4.51
N SER A 227 -0.12 -22.34 4.88
CA SER A 227 -0.29 -23.65 5.51
C SER A 227 0.29 -24.76 4.63
N GLU A 228 0.64 -25.89 5.26
CA GLU A 228 1.19 -27.04 4.54
C GLU A 228 0.25 -27.51 3.41
N ASP A 229 -1.07 -27.51 3.68
CA ASP A 229 -2.10 -27.84 2.71
C ASP A 229 -2.11 -26.88 1.53
N ASN A 230 -2.12 -25.57 1.78
CA ASN A 230 -2.10 -24.57 0.73
C ASN A 230 -0.79 -24.62 -0.08
N GLY A 231 0.36 -24.86 0.57
CA GLY A 231 1.63 -25.07 -0.10
C GLY A 231 1.63 -26.31 -1.00
N ARG A 232 1.05 -27.42 -0.55
CA ARG A 232 0.87 -28.63 -1.37
C ARG A 232 -0.05 -28.38 -2.55
N LEU A 233 -1.20 -27.74 -2.34
CA LEU A 233 -2.17 -27.40 -3.38
C LEU A 233 -1.55 -26.47 -4.43
N LEU A 234 -0.89 -25.40 -4.00
CA LEU A 234 -0.18 -24.48 -4.89
C LEU A 234 0.83 -25.23 -5.76
N ARG A 235 1.73 -26.01 -5.17
CA ARG A 235 2.74 -26.80 -5.91
C ARG A 235 2.09 -27.78 -6.89
N ALA A 236 1.01 -28.46 -6.51
CA ALA A 236 0.29 -29.36 -7.40
C ALA A 236 -0.31 -28.63 -8.60
N ARG A 237 -0.89 -27.44 -8.40
CA ARG A 237 -1.41 -26.60 -9.49
C ARG A 237 -0.31 -26.12 -10.41
N LEU A 238 0.80 -25.62 -9.85
CA LEU A 238 1.97 -25.22 -10.64
C LEU A 238 2.49 -26.39 -11.50
N ARG A 239 2.50 -27.63 -11.01
CA ARG A 239 2.98 -28.80 -11.77
C ARG A 239 2.07 -29.24 -12.91
N LYS A 240 0.74 -29.04 -12.83
CA LYS A 240 -0.22 -29.48 -13.86
C LYS A 240 -0.12 -28.76 -15.20
N GLY A 241 0.65 -27.68 -15.29
CA GLY A 241 0.82 -26.92 -16.53
C GLY A 241 -0.29 -25.90 -16.76
N GLU A 242 -1.24 -25.82 -15.83
CA GLU A 242 -2.08 -24.63 -15.68
C GLU A 242 -1.14 -23.47 -15.35
N ALA A 243 -0.86 -22.61 -16.33
CA ALA A 243 -0.14 -21.36 -16.15
C ALA A 243 -1.18 -20.23 -16.04
N PRO A 244 -1.86 -20.07 -14.88
CA PRO A 244 -2.73 -18.94 -14.64
C PRO A 244 -1.94 -17.67 -14.91
N ARG A 245 -2.55 -16.82 -15.73
CA ARG A 245 -2.00 -15.51 -16.05
C ARG A 245 -1.98 -14.60 -14.82
N PHE A 246 -2.93 -14.82 -13.92
CA PHE A 246 -3.13 -14.01 -12.73
C PHE A 246 -2.81 -14.78 -11.47
N LEU A 247 -2.19 -14.12 -10.51
CA LEU A 247 -2.08 -14.58 -9.13
C LEU A 247 -2.70 -13.52 -8.23
N VAL A 248 -3.68 -13.94 -7.43
CA VAL A 248 -4.34 -13.13 -6.42
C VAL A 248 -3.82 -13.58 -5.06
N LEU A 249 -3.35 -12.63 -4.27
CA LEU A 249 -2.90 -12.86 -2.90
C LEU A 249 -3.95 -12.30 -1.95
N GLY A 250 -4.41 -13.12 -1.01
CA GLY A 250 -5.20 -12.66 0.12
C GLY A 250 -4.28 -12.37 1.29
N VAL A 251 -3.90 -11.11 1.49
CA VAL A 251 -3.03 -10.70 2.61
C VAL A 251 -3.91 -10.52 3.86
N PRO A 252 -3.68 -11.25 4.96
CA PRO A 252 -4.54 -11.18 6.15
C PRO A 252 -4.45 -9.81 6.81
N ARG A 253 -5.56 -9.27 7.31
CA ARG A 253 -5.63 -8.01 8.08
C ARG A 253 -5.87 -8.26 9.56
N ALA A 254 -5.55 -7.27 10.41
CA ALA A 254 -5.79 -7.32 11.85
C ALA A 254 -7.31 -7.32 12.17
N SER A 255 -8.12 -6.67 11.33
CA SER A 255 -9.59 -6.73 11.34
C SER A 255 -10.15 -8.16 11.22
N GLY A 256 -9.32 -9.09 10.72
CA GLY A 256 -9.65 -10.47 10.44
C GLY A 256 -10.07 -10.75 8.99
N ASP A 257 -10.24 -9.72 8.16
CA ASP A 257 -10.47 -9.88 6.73
C ASP A 257 -9.15 -9.99 5.94
N ARG A 258 -9.20 -9.87 4.60
CA ARG A 258 -8.03 -10.07 3.72
C ARG A 258 -7.94 -8.97 2.67
N ALA A 259 -6.86 -8.19 2.65
CA ALA A 259 -6.53 -7.33 1.53
C ALA A 259 -6.33 -8.18 0.25
N LEU A 260 -6.90 -7.76 -0.88
CA LEU A 260 -6.78 -8.45 -2.15
C LEU A 260 -5.88 -7.67 -3.11
N ILE A 261 -4.71 -8.23 -3.36
CA ILE A 261 -3.79 -7.74 -4.37
C ILE A 261 -3.56 -8.81 -5.41
N ALA A 262 -3.30 -8.40 -6.65
CA ALA A 262 -3.02 -9.34 -7.71
C ALA A 262 -1.87 -8.89 -8.60
N VAL A 263 -1.32 -9.88 -9.30
CA VAL A 263 -0.28 -9.71 -10.31
C VAL A 263 -0.73 -10.37 -11.61
N ASP A 264 -0.55 -9.66 -12.72
CA ASP A 264 -0.66 -10.19 -14.08
C ASP A 264 0.76 -10.51 -14.58
N PHE A 265 1.00 -11.78 -14.88
CA PHE A 265 2.27 -12.25 -15.46
C PHE A 265 2.37 -11.99 -16.97
N GLY A 266 1.33 -11.42 -17.59
CA GLY A 266 1.25 -11.15 -19.02
C GLY A 266 0.88 -12.39 -19.84
N ALA A 267 1.20 -12.37 -21.13
CA ALA A 267 1.15 -13.58 -21.95
C ALA A 267 2.35 -14.46 -21.56
N SER A 268 2.13 -15.51 -20.75
CA SER A 268 3.23 -16.34 -20.31
C SER A 268 3.69 -17.31 -21.40
N SER A 269 4.98 -17.64 -21.35
CA SER A 269 5.57 -18.83 -21.97
C SER A 269 4.87 -20.13 -21.51
N GLU A 270 5.22 -21.26 -22.13
CA GLU A 270 4.66 -22.61 -21.86
C GLU A 270 4.72 -23.05 -20.37
N ALA A 271 5.56 -22.42 -19.54
CA ALA A 271 5.69 -22.69 -18.12
C ALA A 271 5.24 -21.50 -17.25
N HIS A 272 4.57 -21.80 -16.13
CA HIS A 272 4.18 -20.78 -15.13
C HIS A 272 5.41 -20.15 -14.48
N PRO A 273 5.45 -18.80 -14.35
CA PRO A 273 6.55 -18.07 -13.71
C PRO A 273 6.93 -18.50 -12.30
N LEU A 274 6.03 -19.13 -11.53
CA LEU A 274 6.34 -19.56 -10.16
C LEU A 274 6.97 -20.96 -10.08
N ARG A 275 7.06 -21.74 -11.16
CA ARG A 275 7.67 -23.09 -11.15
C ARG A 275 9.16 -23.02 -10.88
N GLU A 276 9.71 -23.68 -9.87
CA GLU A 276 11.16 -23.68 -9.57
C GLU A 276 12.09 -23.86 -10.78
N SER A 277 11.69 -24.67 -11.77
CA SER A 277 12.48 -24.95 -12.97
C SER A 277 12.42 -23.87 -14.06
N ALA A 278 11.50 -22.91 -13.96
CA ALA A 278 11.45 -21.81 -14.91
C ALA A 278 12.59 -20.84 -14.59
N MET A 279 13.67 -20.92 -15.37
CA MET A 279 14.72 -19.91 -15.43
C MET A 279 14.16 -18.62 -16.04
N THR A 280 13.28 -17.96 -15.31
CA THR A 280 12.93 -16.58 -15.60
C THR A 280 14.02 -15.75 -14.95
N GLU A 281 14.82 -15.08 -15.77
CA GLU A 281 15.45 -13.83 -15.37
C GLU A 281 14.38 -12.95 -14.69
N ASP A 282 14.76 -12.12 -13.72
CA ASP A 282 13.88 -11.10 -13.11
C ASP A 282 13.34 -10.07 -14.13
N SER A 283 13.55 -10.29 -15.43
CA SER A 283 13.08 -9.50 -16.56
C SER A 283 11.60 -9.70 -16.89
N GLN A 284 10.91 -10.69 -16.29
CA GLN A 284 9.47 -10.82 -16.53
C GLN A 284 8.70 -9.67 -15.88
N VAL A 285 8.08 -8.85 -16.72
CA VAL A 285 7.24 -7.73 -16.28
C VAL A 285 6.01 -8.28 -15.57
N ILE A 286 5.91 -8.00 -14.27
CA ILE A 286 4.70 -8.18 -13.49
C ILE A 286 3.91 -6.87 -13.52
N VAL A 287 2.62 -6.95 -13.85
CA VAL A 287 1.72 -5.81 -13.77
C VAL A 287 0.85 -5.95 -12.51
N PRO A 288 0.92 -5.00 -11.58
CA PRO A 288 0.08 -5.03 -10.39
C PRO A 288 -1.39 -4.79 -10.77
N VAL A 289 -2.28 -5.46 -10.05
CA VAL A 289 -3.73 -5.36 -10.18
C VAL A 289 -4.33 -5.11 -8.80
N LEU A 290 -5.05 -4.01 -8.65
CA LEU A 290 -5.85 -3.74 -7.46
C LEU A 290 -7.21 -4.39 -7.60
N ILE A 291 -7.68 -5.11 -6.58
CA ILE A 291 -9.01 -5.72 -6.58
C ILE A 291 -9.90 -4.94 -5.61
N ASP A 292 -10.86 -4.17 -6.14
CA ASP A 292 -11.87 -3.51 -5.32
C ASP A 292 -13.04 -4.46 -5.04
N ARG A 293 -13.52 -4.48 -3.80
CA ARG A 293 -14.74 -5.19 -3.44
C ARG A 293 -15.97 -4.34 -3.76
N LEU A 294 -16.92 -4.94 -4.49
CA LEU A 294 -18.24 -4.35 -4.75
C LEU A 294 -19.21 -4.59 -3.59
#